data_AF-A0A1F8A4F6-F1
#
_entry.id   AF-A0A1F8A4F6-F1
#
_cell.length_a   1.000
_cell.length_b   1.000
_cell.length_c   1.000
_cell.angle_alpha   90.00
_cell.angle_beta   90.00
_cell.angle_gamma   90.00
#
_symmetry.space_group_name_H-M   'P 1'
#
loop_
_entity.id
_entity.type
_entity.pdbx_description
1 polymer ?
#
loop_
_entity_poly.entity_id
_entity_poly.type
_entity_poly.pdbx_seq_one_letter_code
_entity_poly.pdbx_strand_id
1 'polypeptide(L)'
;MSPSEEPPISSKFLLRNRTNESPSPTSAQKLFNSLKKEIVETNGPSYLEREGIPPDIGYILALSLSQDGEVESKSVIISYNPTTETLNVKMPSHTHASIMPWAVNEFTIASISGFWSITELDEVSLTGSPGMHNFPAPWQNVYLEPDLVFVYSASGARDLPTVVFEVGYWQSWPSQIQNKNLWLEAASSVNVVVLIKWNQCNNSRVAGYLELFRRGSPPTHIQIFPTPAPGTAPQTLPFYRQDFYPPGAVLPAGRNATDVWHWNMDNFRMRATSSMLLPQIWKNWRRHDSESLSAAFFLSWAMAGVPLGVYNIADNFNIALQVQPNILIFLSLFTWSQCKYYGDNWSLKKAVPVAIAIGAVLGGTEAGLVFALRVAYKRGERWPSTLMAILSAVLLAAGVLRHYVDMFRTRSDAGLSLKFALLDASGDVASILSVIFQPSPSILGLVIYGTEFVIWLGLMIILLYFRAAQRRKARDIRADGPSDGVSS
;
A
#
# COMPACT_ATOMS: atom_id res chain seq x y z
N MET A 1 29.08 18.82 24.89
CA MET A 1 28.55 17.66 25.63
C MET A 1 28.29 16.58 24.60
N SER A 2 28.89 15.40 24.75
CA SER A 2 28.76 14.33 23.77
C SER A 2 27.34 13.74 23.77
N PRO A 3 26.82 13.31 22.61
CA PRO A 3 25.64 12.46 22.59
C PRO A 3 25.97 11.11 23.25
N SER A 4 25.08 10.62 24.11
CA SER A 4 25.19 9.28 24.68
C SER A 4 24.82 8.26 23.60
N GLU A 5 25.80 7.59 23.02
CA GLU A 5 25.58 6.43 22.16
C GLU A 5 24.84 5.33 22.94
N GLU A 6 23.76 4.81 22.36
CA GLU A 6 23.17 3.57 22.84
C GLU A 6 24.18 2.41 22.64
N PRO A 7 24.32 1.49 23.62
CA PRO A 7 25.25 0.38 23.45
C PRO A 7 24.74 -0.56 22.34
N PRO A 8 25.57 -0.92 21.34
CA PRO A 8 25.15 -1.79 20.25
C PRO A 8 24.76 -3.16 20.78
N ILE A 9 23.58 -3.65 20.36
CA ILE A 9 23.06 -4.96 20.74
C ILE A 9 24.09 -6.04 20.39
N SER A 10 24.44 -6.87 21.38
CA SER A 10 25.42 -7.95 21.20
C SER A 10 24.92 -8.94 20.15
N SER A 11 25.61 -8.99 19.00
CA SER A 11 25.32 -9.87 17.86
C SER A 11 25.39 -11.38 18.16
N LYS A 12 25.72 -11.76 19.40
CA LYS A 12 25.73 -13.14 19.90
C LYS A 12 24.33 -13.74 20.13
N PHE A 13 23.28 -12.93 20.23
CA PHE A 13 21.93 -13.41 20.56
C PHE A 13 20.99 -13.59 19.35
N LEU A 14 21.39 -13.15 18.15
CA LEU A 14 20.58 -13.29 16.94
C LEU A 14 20.80 -14.65 16.28
N LEU A 15 19.72 -15.37 16.01
CA LEU A 15 19.75 -16.62 15.25
C LEU A 15 20.13 -16.31 13.80
N ARG A 16 21.14 -16.99 13.26
CA ARG A 16 21.71 -16.72 11.93
C ARG A 16 22.07 -18.02 11.21
N ASN A 17 21.99 -17.99 9.89
CA ASN A 17 22.29 -19.15 9.03
C ASN A 17 23.81 -19.44 8.92
N ARG A 18 24.46 -19.82 10.03
CA ARG A 18 25.87 -20.23 10.06
C ARG A 18 26.02 -21.65 10.63
N THR A 19 26.54 -22.53 9.80
CA THR A 19 27.15 -23.80 10.22
C THR A 19 28.49 -23.50 10.92
N ASN A 20 28.53 -23.58 12.24
CA ASN A 20 29.68 -24.04 13.05
C ASN A 20 29.26 -24.18 14.53
N GLU A 21 29.79 -25.19 15.20
CA GLU A 21 29.42 -25.69 16.54
C GLU A 21 29.99 -24.77 17.66
N SER A 22 29.55 -24.74 18.93
CA SER A 22 28.74 -25.64 19.77
C SER A 22 28.16 -24.83 20.98
N PRO A 23 27.64 -25.50 22.03
CA PRO A 23 26.28 -26.02 22.23
C PRO A 23 25.34 -24.95 22.86
N SER A 24 24.02 -25.15 23.02
CA SER A 24 23.16 -26.30 22.64
C SER A 24 21.91 -25.83 21.84
N PRO A 25 22.06 -25.08 20.74
CA PRO A 25 21.02 -24.17 20.21
C PRO A 25 20.07 -24.87 19.21
N THR A 26 19.95 -26.20 19.29
CA THR A 26 19.41 -27.04 18.22
C THR A 26 17.89 -27.06 18.10
N SER A 27 17.12 -26.53 19.08
CA SER A 27 15.67 -26.40 18.96
C SER A 27 15.28 -25.03 18.37
N ALA A 28 15.69 -23.94 19.00
CA ALA A 28 15.37 -22.58 18.56
C ALA A 28 15.83 -22.27 17.12
N GLN A 29 17.05 -22.66 16.75
CA GLN A 29 17.54 -22.46 15.37
C GLN A 29 16.79 -23.31 14.34
N LYS A 30 16.35 -24.53 14.70
CA LYS A 30 15.49 -25.35 13.82
C LYS A 30 14.11 -24.73 13.65
N LEU A 31 13.52 -24.22 14.73
CA LEU A 31 12.23 -23.55 14.71
C LEU A 31 12.28 -22.26 13.87
N PHE A 32 13.33 -21.45 14.04
CA PHE A 32 13.61 -20.29 13.19
C PHE A 32 13.73 -20.68 11.71
N ASN A 33 14.58 -21.66 11.37
CA ASN A 33 14.76 -22.11 9.99
C ASN A 33 13.45 -22.64 9.38
N SER A 34 12.63 -23.36 10.17
CA SER A 34 11.33 -23.89 9.74
C SER A 34 10.33 -22.78 9.47
N LEU A 35 10.18 -21.83 10.41
CA LEU A 35 9.26 -20.70 10.26
C LEU A 35 9.68 -19.78 9.11
N LYS A 36 10.96 -19.44 9.01
CA LYS A 36 11.49 -18.67 7.87
C LYS A 36 11.16 -19.35 6.54
N LYS A 37 11.41 -20.65 6.41
CA LYS A 37 11.09 -21.41 5.20
C LYS A 37 9.60 -21.31 4.86
N GLU A 38 8.73 -21.54 5.83
CA GLU A 38 7.27 -21.51 5.67
C GLU A 38 6.75 -20.11 5.30
N ILE A 39 7.31 -19.05 5.88
CA ILE A 39 7.03 -17.65 5.52
C ILE A 39 7.47 -17.36 4.07
N VAL A 40 8.68 -17.79 3.70
CA VAL A 40 9.26 -17.57 2.37
C VAL A 40 8.49 -18.35 1.28
N GLU A 41 8.05 -19.57 1.57
CA GLU A 41 7.26 -20.41 0.65
C GLU A 41 5.78 -20.00 0.58
N THR A 42 5.25 -19.33 1.60
CA THR A 42 3.86 -18.85 1.60
C THR A 42 3.63 -17.74 0.58
N ASN A 43 2.55 -17.86 -0.17
CA ASN A 43 2.17 -16.96 -1.25
C ASN A 43 0.82 -16.29 -1.00
N GLY A 44 0.86 -14.98 -0.73
CA GLY A 44 -0.33 -14.17 -0.47
C GLY A 44 -0.74 -14.11 1.00
N PRO A 45 -1.95 -13.61 1.31
CA PRO A 45 -2.37 -13.38 2.68
C PRO A 45 -2.56 -14.69 3.44
N SER A 46 -2.03 -14.75 4.66
CA SER A 46 -2.00 -15.96 5.48
C SER A 46 -1.82 -15.60 6.97
N TYR A 47 -1.98 -16.59 7.84
CA TYR A 47 -1.77 -16.49 9.28
C TYR A 47 -1.11 -17.78 9.76
N LEU A 48 0.08 -17.64 10.34
CA LEU A 48 0.83 -18.74 10.95
C LEU A 48 0.85 -18.53 12.47
N GLU A 49 0.62 -19.60 13.22
CA GLU A 49 0.54 -19.59 14.68
C GLU A 49 1.33 -20.77 15.24
N ARG A 50 2.10 -20.56 16.32
CA ARG A 50 2.86 -21.59 17.02
C ARG A 50 2.72 -21.38 18.52
N GLU A 51 2.14 -22.37 19.19
CA GLU A 51 1.95 -22.39 20.65
C GLU A 51 3.07 -23.18 21.36
N GLY A 52 3.18 -23.03 22.68
CA GLY A 52 4.12 -23.79 23.51
C GLY A 52 5.59 -23.43 23.27
N ILE A 53 5.87 -22.20 22.85
CA ILE A 53 7.24 -21.68 22.73
C ILE A 53 7.59 -20.93 24.04
N PRO A 54 8.60 -21.37 24.80
CA PRO A 54 8.98 -20.72 26.06
C PRO A 54 9.34 -19.23 25.92
N PRO A 55 9.09 -18.39 26.94
CA PRO A 55 9.28 -16.93 26.89
C PRO A 55 10.63 -16.43 26.37
N ASP A 56 11.73 -17.03 26.81
CA ASP A 56 13.08 -16.67 26.39
C ASP A 56 13.36 -17.03 24.92
N ILE A 57 12.88 -18.20 24.48
CA ILE A 57 13.02 -18.67 23.11
C ILE A 57 12.15 -17.85 22.16
N GLY A 58 10.88 -17.63 22.52
CA GLY A 58 9.89 -16.96 21.67
C GLY A 58 10.22 -15.49 21.41
N TYR A 59 10.74 -14.78 22.43
CA TYR A 59 11.24 -13.42 22.29
C TYR A 59 12.40 -13.34 21.28
N ILE A 60 13.43 -14.17 21.46
CA ILE A 60 14.61 -14.21 20.57
C ILE A 60 14.21 -14.62 19.14
N LEU A 61 13.27 -15.54 19.02
CA LEU A 61 12.75 -16.04 17.74
C LEU A 61 12.01 -14.95 16.97
N ALA A 62 11.09 -14.22 17.62
CA ALA A 62 10.36 -13.12 17.01
C ALA A 62 11.31 -11.99 16.56
N LEU A 63 12.23 -11.57 17.44
CA LEU A 63 13.24 -10.55 17.15
C LEU A 63 14.22 -10.97 16.04
N SER A 64 14.58 -12.26 15.96
CA SER A 64 15.44 -12.77 14.88
C SER A 64 14.70 -12.81 13.54
N LEU A 65 13.40 -13.14 13.54
CA LEU A 65 12.58 -13.18 12.33
C LEU A 65 12.32 -11.77 11.76
N SER A 66 12.06 -10.77 12.59
CA SER A 66 11.84 -9.39 12.10
C SER A 66 13.09 -8.70 11.57
N GLN A 67 14.29 -9.21 11.92
CA GLN A 67 15.58 -8.74 11.41
C GLN A 67 16.14 -9.57 10.23
N ASP A 68 15.42 -10.60 9.77
CA ASP A 68 15.84 -11.40 8.62
C ASP A 68 15.27 -10.84 7.31
N GLY A 69 16.16 -10.43 6.40
CA GLY A 69 15.75 -9.73 5.16
C GLY A 69 14.86 -10.53 4.21
N GLU A 70 14.88 -11.88 4.25
CA GLU A 70 13.93 -12.68 3.46
C GLU A 70 12.54 -12.67 4.09
N VAL A 71 12.45 -12.68 5.42
CA VAL A 71 11.18 -12.52 6.15
C VAL A 71 10.64 -11.09 6.01
N GLU A 72 11.50 -10.08 6.13
CA GLU A 72 11.17 -8.66 5.91
C GLU A 72 10.60 -8.44 4.49
N SER A 73 11.19 -9.06 3.47
CA SER A 73 10.73 -8.96 2.07
C SER A 73 9.28 -9.44 1.84
N LYS A 74 8.75 -10.29 2.74
CA LYS A 74 7.36 -10.75 2.71
C LYS A 74 6.39 -9.75 3.36
N SER A 75 6.88 -8.67 3.98
CA SER A 75 6.09 -7.66 4.68
C SER A 75 5.10 -8.27 5.69
N VAL A 76 5.60 -9.25 6.45
CA VAL A 76 4.87 -9.91 7.54
C VAL A 76 4.71 -8.99 8.74
N ILE A 77 3.85 -9.39 9.68
CA ILE A 77 3.67 -8.76 10.99
C ILE A 77 3.80 -9.85 12.05
N ILE A 78 4.76 -9.69 12.97
CA ILE A 78 5.19 -10.68 13.95
C ILE A 78 4.75 -10.26 15.36
N SER A 79 4.18 -11.19 16.11
CA SER A 79 3.92 -11.00 17.53
C SER A 79 4.25 -12.25 18.32
N TYR A 80 4.79 -12.08 19.53
CA TYR A 80 5.01 -13.14 20.50
C TYR A 80 4.47 -12.72 21.87
N ASN A 81 3.57 -13.54 22.41
CA ASN A 81 2.97 -13.36 23.71
C ASN A 81 3.51 -14.43 24.68
N PRO A 82 4.33 -14.05 25.69
CA PRO A 82 4.91 -14.99 26.64
C PRO A 82 3.92 -15.55 27.66
N THR A 83 2.73 -14.95 27.83
CA THR A 83 1.69 -15.46 28.74
C THR A 83 0.92 -16.63 28.15
N THR A 84 0.83 -16.70 26.81
CA THR A 84 0.18 -17.79 26.08
C THR A 84 1.17 -18.67 25.33
N GLU A 85 2.47 -18.37 25.45
CA GLU A 85 3.57 -19.03 24.75
C GLU A 85 3.37 -19.10 23.22
N THR A 86 2.70 -18.08 22.66
CA THR A 86 2.23 -18.05 21.27
C THR A 86 3.05 -17.09 20.41
N LEU A 87 3.65 -17.59 19.33
CA LEU A 87 4.20 -16.78 18.24
C LEU A 87 3.27 -16.79 17.03
N ASN A 88 2.92 -15.59 16.56
CA ASN A 88 2.08 -15.37 15.39
C ASN A 88 2.85 -14.64 14.29
N VAL A 89 2.70 -15.09 13.05
CA VAL A 89 3.17 -14.40 11.85
C VAL A 89 1.99 -14.18 10.91
N LYS A 90 1.62 -12.91 10.78
CA LYS A 90 0.48 -12.44 9.99
C LYS A 90 1.00 -11.96 8.63
N MET A 91 0.40 -12.42 7.53
CA MET A 91 0.69 -11.95 6.17
C MET A 91 -0.52 -11.14 5.66
N PRO A 92 -0.47 -9.79 5.69
CA PRO A 92 -1.60 -8.92 5.38
C PRO A 92 -2.18 -9.05 3.97
N SER A 93 -3.51 -8.99 3.85
CA SER A 93 -4.20 -8.71 2.58
C SER A 93 -4.27 -7.21 2.27
N HIS A 94 -4.68 -6.89 1.05
CA HIS A 94 -4.92 -5.49 0.65
C HIS A 94 -5.97 -4.81 1.56
N THR A 95 -7.09 -5.49 1.88
CA THR A 95 -8.13 -4.96 2.78
C THR A 95 -7.59 -4.68 4.17
N HIS A 96 -6.74 -5.58 4.67
CA HIS A 96 -6.07 -5.43 5.96
C HIS A 96 -5.20 -4.16 5.98
N ALA A 97 -4.38 -3.96 4.95
CA ALA A 97 -3.51 -2.80 4.83
C ALA A 97 -4.24 -1.46 4.57
N SER A 98 -5.58 -1.45 4.47
CA SER A 98 -6.35 -0.22 4.21
C SER A 98 -6.41 0.76 5.40
N ILE A 99 -5.95 0.34 6.59
CA ILE A 99 -5.82 1.20 7.77
C ILE A 99 -4.83 2.36 7.57
N MET A 100 -3.62 2.08 7.05
CA MET A 100 -2.58 3.10 6.85
C MET A 100 -3.02 4.24 5.93
N PRO A 101 -3.55 4.01 4.71
CA PRO A 101 -4.01 5.10 3.85
C PRO A 101 -5.26 5.81 4.40
N TRP A 102 -6.03 5.22 5.33
CA TRP A 102 -7.09 5.94 6.05
C TRP A 102 -6.49 6.87 7.11
N ALA A 103 -5.65 6.34 8.00
CA ALA A 103 -4.99 7.11 9.06
C ALA A 103 -4.18 8.30 8.52
N VAL A 104 -3.37 8.10 7.47
CA VAL A 104 -2.61 9.18 6.83
C VAL A 104 -3.54 10.29 6.29
N ASN A 105 -4.69 9.92 5.72
CA ASN A 105 -5.66 10.88 5.22
C ASN A 105 -6.29 11.69 6.37
N GLU A 106 -6.80 11.01 7.40
CA GLU A 106 -7.41 11.69 8.54
C GLU A 106 -6.39 12.60 9.25
N PHE A 107 -5.14 12.14 9.41
CA PHE A 107 -4.06 12.90 10.05
C PHE A 107 -3.67 14.15 9.24
N THR A 108 -3.64 14.03 7.91
CA THR A 108 -3.45 15.18 6.99
C THR A 108 -4.59 16.19 7.15
N ILE A 109 -5.85 15.73 7.19
CA ILE A 109 -7.02 16.60 7.40
C ILE A 109 -6.95 17.29 8.76
N ALA A 110 -6.61 16.56 9.83
CA ALA A 110 -6.48 17.11 11.19
C ALA A 110 -5.35 18.15 11.32
N SER A 111 -4.28 18.00 10.53
CA SER A 111 -3.20 18.98 10.44
C SER A 111 -3.67 20.25 9.72
N ILE A 112 -4.38 20.10 8.60
CA ILE A 112 -4.90 21.23 7.81
C ILE A 112 -6.03 21.98 8.57
N SER A 113 -6.86 21.27 9.34
CA SER A 113 -7.94 21.86 10.13
C SER A 113 -7.48 22.50 11.45
N GLY A 114 -6.19 22.42 11.77
CA GLY A 114 -5.61 22.99 12.99
C GLY A 114 -5.87 22.19 14.27
N PHE A 115 -6.37 20.95 14.18
CA PHE A 115 -6.40 20.04 15.33
C PHE A 115 -4.97 19.75 15.80
N TRP A 116 -4.02 19.54 14.88
CA TRP A 116 -2.60 19.52 15.18
C TRP A 116 -1.96 20.87 14.86
N SER A 117 -1.10 21.37 15.76
CA SER A 117 -0.19 22.48 15.46
C SER A 117 1.15 21.95 14.97
N ILE A 118 1.96 22.79 14.33
CA ILE A 118 3.26 22.37 13.78
C ILE A 118 4.16 21.77 14.88
N THR A 119 4.20 22.38 16.06
CA THR A 119 4.97 21.86 17.21
C THR A 119 4.44 20.52 17.71
N GLU A 120 3.13 20.29 17.70
CA GLU A 120 2.57 18.97 18.05
C GLU A 120 2.93 17.90 17.00
N LEU A 121 3.15 18.26 15.74
CA LEU A 121 3.58 17.35 14.67
C LEU A 121 5.08 16.99 14.74
N ASP A 122 5.89 17.79 15.43
CA ASP A 122 7.28 17.43 15.76
C ASP A 122 7.35 16.39 16.90
N GLU A 123 6.33 16.33 17.76
CA GLU A 123 6.27 15.42 18.93
C GLU A 123 5.40 14.16 18.69
N VAL A 124 4.34 14.25 17.87
CA VAL A 124 3.40 13.15 17.60
C VAL A 124 3.61 12.60 16.19
N SER A 125 4.14 11.39 16.09
CA SER A 125 4.37 10.70 14.81
C SER A 125 3.36 9.59 14.55
N LEU A 126 3.08 9.33 13.26
CA LEU A 126 2.23 8.25 12.76
C LEU A 126 3.11 7.20 12.08
N THR A 127 3.20 5.99 12.66
CA THR A 127 4.11 4.93 12.20
C THR A 127 3.35 3.64 11.89
N GLY A 128 3.69 2.98 10.78
CA GLY A 128 3.13 1.68 10.40
C GLY A 128 4.08 0.54 10.79
N SER A 129 3.55 -0.52 11.40
CA SER A 129 4.27 -1.76 11.77
C SER A 129 5.69 -1.64 12.37
N PRO A 130 5.90 -0.82 13.42
CA PRO A 130 7.15 -0.84 14.16
C PRO A 130 7.26 -2.07 15.06
N GLY A 131 8.43 -2.71 15.10
CA GLY A 131 8.73 -3.78 16.06
C GLY A 131 8.87 -3.21 17.47
N MET A 132 7.91 -3.50 18.36
CA MET A 132 7.88 -3.02 19.74
C MET A 132 8.34 -4.10 20.70
N HIS A 133 9.32 -3.77 21.53
CA HIS A 133 9.96 -4.66 22.51
C HIS A 133 10.47 -3.85 23.72
N ASN A 134 11.25 -4.47 24.62
CA ASN A 134 11.77 -3.84 25.85
C ASN A 134 10.68 -3.35 26.83
N PHE A 135 9.54 -4.04 26.87
CA PHE A 135 8.47 -3.79 27.84
C PHE A 135 8.97 -3.93 29.29
N PRO A 136 8.40 -3.17 30.26
CA PRO A 136 8.79 -3.23 31.66
C PRO A 136 8.45 -4.60 32.29
N ALA A 137 9.07 -4.92 33.42
CA ALA A 137 8.75 -6.13 34.17
C ALA A 137 7.25 -6.20 34.54
N PRO A 138 6.58 -7.36 34.45
CA PRO A 138 7.10 -8.71 34.11
C PRO A 138 7.09 -9.07 32.61
N TRP A 139 6.94 -8.09 31.72
CA TRP A 139 6.64 -8.28 30.30
C TRP A 139 7.88 -8.30 29.38
N GLN A 140 9.10 -8.48 29.90
CA GLN A 140 10.34 -8.28 29.13
C GLN A 140 10.47 -9.14 27.87
N ASN A 141 9.81 -10.31 27.86
CA ASN A 141 9.80 -11.26 26.75
C ASN A 141 8.66 -11.02 25.73
N VAL A 142 7.92 -9.92 25.83
CA VAL A 142 6.92 -9.52 24.84
C VAL A 142 7.60 -8.94 23.61
N TYR A 143 7.12 -9.35 22.43
CA TYR A 143 7.46 -8.73 21.14
C TYR A 143 6.16 -8.51 20.35
N LEU A 144 5.88 -7.28 19.91
CA LEU A 144 4.65 -6.96 19.17
C LEU A 144 4.94 -6.04 17.99
N GLU A 145 4.48 -6.42 16.79
CA GLU A 145 4.33 -5.49 15.67
C GLU A 145 2.83 -5.15 15.52
N PRO A 146 2.38 -3.96 15.97
CA PRO A 146 1.02 -3.50 15.71
C PRO A 146 0.87 -3.12 14.23
N ASP A 147 -0.36 -2.96 13.75
CA ASP A 147 -0.58 -2.58 12.35
C ASP A 147 -0.29 -1.10 12.07
N LEU A 148 -0.59 -0.23 13.04
CA LEU A 148 -0.36 1.21 12.98
C LEU A 148 -0.34 1.79 14.40
N VAL A 149 0.49 2.79 14.65
CA VAL A 149 0.59 3.47 15.96
C VAL A 149 0.72 4.98 15.80
N PHE A 150 0.27 5.69 16.83
CA PHE A 150 0.75 7.02 17.16
C PHE A 150 1.79 6.91 18.28
N VAL A 151 2.94 7.55 18.09
CA VAL A 151 4.05 7.57 19.07
C VAL A 151 4.30 9.01 19.48
N TYR A 152 4.41 9.24 20.78
CA TYR A 152 4.77 10.53 21.35
C TYR A 152 6.26 10.55 21.70
N SER A 153 7.01 11.41 21.02
CA SER A 153 8.47 11.42 20.97
C SER A 153 9.05 12.75 21.46
N ALA A 154 8.54 13.27 22.59
CA ALA A 154 9.11 14.46 23.22
C ALA A 154 10.52 14.19 23.76
N SER A 155 11.39 15.21 23.72
CA SER A 155 12.81 15.09 24.03
C SER A 155 13.09 14.39 25.38
N GLY A 156 13.71 13.20 25.33
CA GLY A 156 14.09 12.42 26.51
C GLY A 156 13.04 11.41 27.00
N ALA A 157 11.86 11.33 26.38
CA ALA A 157 10.94 10.22 26.56
C ALA A 157 11.45 8.96 25.80
N ARG A 158 10.97 7.78 26.19
CA ARG A 158 11.06 6.59 25.34
C ARG A 158 9.94 6.66 24.30
N ASP A 159 10.27 6.33 23.05
CA ASP A 159 9.31 6.16 21.96
C ASP A 159 8.35 5.01 22.27
N LEU A 160 7.25 5.33 22.96
CA LEU A 160 6.21 4.37 23.31
C LEU A 160 4.88 4.81 22.67
N PRO A 161 4.10 3.87 22.13
CA PRO A 161 2.84 4.20 21.48
C PRO A 161 1.82 4.71 22.51
N THR A 162 0.98 5.64 22.08
CA THR A 162 -0.13 6.21 22.86
C THR A 162 -1.48 5.73 22.32
N VAL A 163 -1.58 5.58 20.99
CA VAL A 163 -2.69 4.92 20.30
C VAL A 163 -2.14 3.77 19.44
N VAL A 164 -2.74 2.59 19.56
CA VAL A 164 -2.36 1.37 18.83
C VAL A 164 -3.51 0.87 17.98
N PHE A 165 -3.24 0.42 16.76
CA PHE A 165 -4.18 -0.26 15.88
C PHE A 165 -3.69 -1.68 15.56
N GLU A 166 -4.63 -2.61 15.55
CA GLU A 166 -4.40 -4.04 15.36
C GLU A 166 -5.48 -4.57 14.42
N VAL A 167 -5.09 -5.03 13.24
CA VAL A 167 -5.98 -5.51 12.18
C VAL A 167 -5.86 -7.03 12.05
N GLY A 168 -6.96 -7.74 11.84
CA GLY A 168 -6.89 -9.19 11.71
C GLY A 168 -8.13 -9.85 11.15
N TYR A 169 -8.02 -11.16 10.98
CA TYR A 169 -9.07 -12.01 10.44
C TYR A 169 -9.77 -12.77 11.55
N TRP A 170 -10.78 -13.57 11.18
CA TRP A 170 -11.46 -14.43 12.15
C TRP A 170 -10.51 -15.43 12.83
N GLN A 171 -9.48 -15.93 12.13
CA GLN A 171 -8.47 -16.84 12.69
C GLN A 171 -7.64 -16.17 13.78
N SER A 172 -7.12 -14.96 13.52
CA SER A 172 -6.22 -14.26 14.44
C SER A 172 -6.94 -13.53 15.58
N TRP A 173 -8.27 -13.49 15.57
CA TRP A 173 -9.06 -12.67 16.51
C TRP A 173 -8.83 -13.00 18.00
N PRO A 174 -8.70 -14.28 18.43
CA PRO A 174 -8.39 -14.59 19.83
C PRO A 174 -7.07 -13.95 20.28
N SER A 175 -6.02 -14.14 19.48
CA SER A 175 -4.67 -13.61 19.72
C SER A 175 -4.64 -12.08 19.70
N GLN A 176 -5.47 -11.42 18.88
CA GLN A 176 -5.61 -9.96 18.92
C GLN A 176 -6.28 -9.43 20.19
N ILE A 177 -7.29 -10.12 20.72
CA ILE A 177 -7.93 -9.74 21.98
C ILE A 177 -6.93 -9.83 23.14
N GLN A 178 -6.06 -10.85 23.11
CA GLN A 178 -4.95 -11.00 24.06
C GLN A 178 -3.91 -9.88 23.90
N ASN A 179 -3.42 -9.62 22.68
CA ASN A 179 -2.49 -8.51 22.41
C ASN A 179 -3.06 -7.16 22.84
N LYS A 180 -4.37 -6.92 22.68
CA LYS A 180 -5.04 -5.69 23.16
C LYS A 180 -5.06 -5.57 24.68
N ASN A 181 -5.21 -6.68 25.43
CA ASN A 181 -5.04 -6.65 26.89
C ASN A 181 -3.58 -6.34 27.23
N LEU A 182 -2.65 -7.05 26.58
CA LEU A 182 -1.20 -6.89 26.75
C LEU A 182 -0.73 -5.45 26.51
N TRP A 183 -1.23 -4.78 25.47
CA TRP A 183 -0.97 -3.37 25.21
C TRP A 183 -1.43 -2.45 26.35
N LEU A 184 -2.63 -2.68 26.90
CA LEU A 184 -3.19 -1.85 27.98
C LEU A 184 -2.55 -2.17 29.35
N GLU A 185 -2.03 -3.38 29.56
CA GLU A 185 -1.43 -3.83 30.82
C GLU A 185 0.08 -3.60 30.89
N ALA A 186 0.81 -3.87 29.80
CA ALA A 186 2.28 -3.80 29.74
C ALA A 186 2.81 -2.41 29.36
N ALA A 187 2.05 -1.61 28.61
CA ALA A 187 2.44 -0.26 28.19
C ALA A 187 1.54 0.80 28.85
N SER A 188 2.05 1.46 29.88
CA SER A 188 1.33 2.52 30.60
C SER A 188 1.06 3.77 29.74
N SER A 189 1.85 3.99 28.68
CA SER A 189 1.65 5.06 27.69
C SER A 189 0.41 4.84 26.80
N VAL A 190 0.00 3.58 26.58
CA VAL A 190 -1.10 3.27 25.67
C VAL A 190 -2.42 3.62 26.33
N ASN A 191 -3.11 4.60 25.76
CA ASN A 191 -4.42 5.07 26.17
C ASN A 191 -5.54 4.33 25.44
N VAL A 192 -5.31 4.05 24.15
CA VAL A 192 -6.30 3.51 23.21
C VAL A 192 -5.71 2.37 22.37
N VAL A 193 -6.46 1.28 22.27
CA VAL A 193 -6.21 0.20 21.29
C VAL A 193 -7.45 0.06 20.40
N VAL A 194 -7.26 0.09 19.09
CA VAL A 194 -8.31 -0.11 18.08
C VAL A 194 -8.10 -1.46 17.42
N LEU A 195 -9.06 -2.38 17.63
CA LEU A 195 -9.11 -3.64 16.92
C LEU A 195 -9.96 -3.52 15.67
N ILE A 196 -9.48 -4.03 14.54
CA ILE A 196 -10.21 -4.07 13.26
C ILE A 196 -10.32 -5.52 12.79
N LYS A 197 -11.55 -6.05 12.75
CA LYS A 197 -11.82 -7.42 12.34
C LYS A 197 -12.35 -7.49 10.92
N TRP A 198 -11.73 -8.32 10.10
CA TRP A 198 -12.22 -8.70 8.78
C TRP A 198 -12.69 -10.16 8.77
N ASN A 199 -13.93 -10.37 8.32
CA ASN A 199 -14.51 -11.69 8.11
C ASN A 199 -14.71 -11.91 6.61
N GLN A 200 -14.14 -12.99 6.07
CA GLN A 200 -14.50 -13.45 4.74
C GLN A 200 -15.83 -14.20 4.82
N CYS A 201 -16.84 -13.72 4.08
CA CYS A 201 -18.15 -14.36 4.02
C CYS A 201 -18.30 -15.17 2.72
N ASN A 202 -19.26 -16.09 2.73
CA ASN A 202 -19.66 -16.83 1.53
C ASN A 202 -20.03 -15.87 0.39
N ASN A 203 -19.84 -16.32 -0.85
CA ASN A 203 -20.11 -15.57 -2.10
C ASN A 203 -19.27 -14.30 -2.29
N SER A 204 -18.00 -14.30 -1.87
CA SER A 204 -17.04 -13.18 -2.03
C SER A 204 -17.49 -11.86 -1.37
N ARG A 205 -18.37 -11.92 -0.38
CA ARG A 205 -18.72 -10.77 0.46
C ARG A 205 -17.69 -10.67 1.60
N VAL A 206 -17.40 -9.46 2.03
CA VAL A 206 -16.58 -9.20 3.23
C VAL A 206 -17.49 -8.53 4.25
N ALA A 207 -17.46 -9.05 5.47
CA ALA A 207 -17.97 -8.34 6.64
C ALA A 207 -16.79 -7.85 7.47
N GLY A 208 -17.00 -6.83 8.28
CA GLY A 208 -15.99 -6.35 9.20
C GLY A 208 -16.53 -5.29 10.12
N TYR A 209 -15.91 -5.16 11.28
CA TYR A 209 -16.20 -4.14 12.28
C TYR A 209 -14.90 -3.68 12.92
N LEU A 210 -14.92 -2.53 13.60
CA LEU A 210 -13.86 -2.11 14.49
C LEU A 210 -14.38 -1.86 15.90
N GLU A 211 -13.48 -1.99 16.86
CA GLU A 211 -13.73 -1.74 18.28
C GLU A 211 -12.59 -0.91 18.86
N LEU A 212 -12.90 0.28 19.34
CA LEU A 212 -11.96 1.15 20.05
C LEU A 212 -12.10 0.91 21.56
N PHE A 213 -11.01 0.46 22.17
CA PHE A 213 -10.87 0.24 23.61
C PHE A 213 -10.05 1.38 24.20
N ARG A 214 -10.63 2.15 25.12
CA ARG A 214 -9.96 3.20 25.88
C ARG A 214 -9.88 2.79 27.34
N ARG A 215 -8.74 3.05 28.00
CA ARG A 215 -8.52 2.68 29.41
C ARG A 215 -9.67 3.17 30.30
N GLY A 216 -10.27 2.26 31.09
CA GLY A 216 -11.38 2.58 31.99
C GLY A 216 -12.73 2.92 31.33
N SER A 217 -12.88 2.77 30.02
CA SER A 217 -14.11 3.07 29.26
C SER A 217 -14.68 1.81 28.58
N PRO A 218 -16.01 1.73 28.34
CA PRO A 218 -16.59 0.69 27.50
C PRO A 218 -16.10 0.82 26.04
N PRO A 219 -16.02 -0.29 25.28
CA PRO A 219 -15.57 -0.25 23.89
C PRO A 219 -16.57 0.47 22.98
N THR A 220 -16.05 1.24 22.03
CA THR A 220 -16.83 1.85 20.95
C THR A 220 -16.82 0.93 19.73
N HIS A 221 -17.94 0.26 19.44
CA HIS A 221 -18.09 -0.67 18.32
C HIS A 221 -18.67 0.04 17.09
N ILE A 222 -18.06 -0.14 15.90
CA ILE A 222 -18.57 0.38 14.63
C ILE A 222 -18.50 -0.68 13.52
N GLN A 223 -19.64 -0.98 12.90
CA GLN A 223 -19.71 -1.87 11.73
C GLN A 223 -19.03 -1.20 10.52
N ILE A 224 -18.12 -1.90 9.85
CA ILE A 224 -17.48 -1.44 8.60
C ILE A 224 -18.29 -1.94 7.40
N PHE A 225 -18.45 -3.27 7.29
CA PHE A 225 -19.27 -3.93 6.26
C PHE A 225 -20.22 -4.97 6.89
N PRO A 226 -21.47 -5.11 6.39
CA PRO A 226 -22.07 -4.39 5.27
C PRO A 226 -22.18 -2.88 5.53
N THR A 227 -22.06 -2.08 4.48
CA THR A 227 -22.19 -0.61 4.57
C THR A 227 -23.57 -0.27 5.15
N PRO A 228 -23.69 0.73 6.05
CA PRO A 228 -24.99 1.22 6.51
C PRO A 228 -25.91 1.61 5.34
N ALA A 229 -27.22 1.56 5.58
CA ALA A 229 -28.20 1.91 4.55
C ALA A 229 -28.02 3.37 4.08
N PRO A 230 -28.25 3.68 2.79
CA PRO A 230 -28.23 5.06 2.30
C PRO A 230 -29.16 5.95 3.13
N GLY A 231 -28.66 7.11 3.58
CA GLY A 231 -29.38 8.01 4.49
C GLY A 231 -29.11 7.77 5.99
N THR A 232 -28.30 6.78 6.37
CA THR A 232 -27.78 6.68 7.75
C THR A 232 -26.91 7.91 8.06
N ALA A 233 -26.99 8.42 9.30
CA ALA A 233 -26.15 9.54 9.74
C ALA A 233 -24.65 9.20 9.62
N PRO A 234 -23.77 10.17 9.26
CA PRO A 234 -22.33 9.94 9.13
C PRO A 234 -21.74 9.34 10.41
N GLN A 235 -21.10 8.19 10.28
CA GLN A 235 -20.43 7.53 11.41
C GLN A 235 -18.98 7.99 11.50
N THR A 236 -18.53 8.28 12.73
CA THR A 236 -17.16 8.69 13.00
C THR A 236 -16.58 7.91 14.17
N LEU A 237 -15.26 7.71 14.15
CA LEU A 237 -14.51 7.14 15.26
C LEU A 237 -13.86 8.30 16.06
N PRO A 238 -14.28 8.57 17.31
CA PRO A 238 -13.78 9.72 18.06
C PRO A 238 -12.50 9.40 18.84
N PHE A 239 -11.46 10.17 18.57
CA PHE A 239 -10.27 10.27 19.42
C PHE A 239 -10.28 11.61 20.14
N TYR A 240 -9.89 11.62 21.41
CA TYR A 240 -9.65 12.83 22.18
C TYR A 240 -8.17 13.21 22.07
N ARG A 241 -7.84 14.50 22.13
CA ARG A 241 -6.43 14.95 22.11
C ARG A 241 -5.57 14.20 23.12
N GLN A 242 -6.08 14.03 24.35
CA GLN A 242 -5.36 13.29 25.41
C GLN A 242 -4.99 11.84 25.05
N ASP A 243 -5.69 11.19 24.11
CA ASP A 243 -5.39 9.81 23.73
C ASP A 243 -4.00 9.67 23.10
N PHE A 244 -3.48 10.75 22.50
CA PHE A 244 -2.21 10.78 21.78
C PHE A 244 -1.00 11.15 22.66
N TYR A 245 -1.21 11.51 23.93
CA TYR A 245 -0.15 11.90 24.87
C TYR A 245 -0.05 10.88 26.01
N PRO A 246 1.14 10.57 26.54
CA PRO A 246 1.26 9.63 27.66
C PRO A 246 0.57 10.20 28.92
N PRO A 247 0.02 9.35 29.81
CA PRO A 247 -0.67 9.82 31.02
C PRO A 247 0.18 10.77 31.87
N GLY A 248 -0.38 11.94 32.17
CA GLY A 248 0.30 12.99 32.95
C GLY A 248 1.14 13.98 32.13
N ALA A 249 1.21 13.83 30.79
CA ALA A 249 1.81 14.84 29.92
C ALA A 249 1.06 16.19 30.00
N VAL A 250 1.82 17.29 29.91
CA VAL A 250 1.28 18.64 29.82
C VAL A 250 0.93 18.95 28.36
N LEU A 251 -0.32 19.30 28.10
CA LEU A 251 -0.76 19.68 26.75
C LEU A 251 -0.26 21.10 26.38
N PRO A 252 -0.06 21.39 25.08
CA PRO A 252 0.30 22.72 24.62
C PRO A 252 -0.71 23.80 25.03
N ALA A 253 -0.22 25.02 25.26
CA ALA A 253 -1.05 26.14 25.71
C ALA A 253 -2.21 26.41 24.73
N GLY A 254 -3.43 26.54 25.26
CA GLY A 254 -4.65 26.77 24.47
C GLY A 254 -5.30 25.51 23.88
N ARG A 255 -4.77 24.31 24.15
CA ARG A 255 -5.41 23.02 23.81
C ARG A 255 -6.19 22.44 24.99
N ASN A 256 -7.27 21.70 24.72
CA ASN A 256 -7.99 20.94 25.75
C ASN A 256 -7.80 19.44 25.55
N ALA A 257 -7.73 18.70 26.66
CA ALA A 257 -7.65 17.24 26.69
C ALA A 257 -8.84 16.56 25.97
N THR A 258 -10.00 17.20 26.03
CA THR A 258 -11.28 16.75 25.46
C THR A 258 -11.53 17.22 24.02
N ASP A 259 -10.59 17.91 23.37
CA ASP A 259 -10.70 18.24 21.94
C ASP A 259 -10.91 16.94 21.14
N VAL A 260 -11.98 16.86 20.32
CA VAL A 260 -12.34 15.63 19.61
C VAL A 260 -11.93 15.68 18.14
N TRP A 261 -11.18 14.67 17.71
CA TRP A 261 -10.89 14.40 16.31
C TRP A 261 -11.76 13.21 15.84
N HIS A 262 -12.71 13.52 14.97
CA HIS A 262 -13.66 12.56 14.41
C HIS A 262 -13.11 11.96 13.10
N TRP A 263 -12.66 10.70 13.13
CA TRP A 263 -12.21 10.00 11.93
C TRP A 263 -13.41 9.53 11.10
N ASN A 264 -13.43 9.81 9.81
CA ASN A 264 -14.55 9.51 8.92
C ASN A 264 -14.61 8.02 8.53
N MET A 265 -15.69 7.31 8.90
CA MET A 265 -15.86 5.88 8.62
C MET A 265 -16.19 5.56 7.15
N ASP A 266 -16.84 6.47 6.42
CA ASP A 266 -17.14 6.26 5.00
C ASP A 266 -15.88 6.37 4.15
N ASN A 267 -14.92 7.21 4.55
CA ASN A 267 -13.57 7.21 4.00
C ASN A 267 -12.86 5.86 4.22
N PHE A 268 -12.98 5.28 5.41
CA PHE A 268 -12.42 3.95 5.67
C PHE A 268 -13.07 2.87 4.78
N ARG A 269 -14.40 2.85 4.69
CA ARG A 269 -15.14 1.93 3.80
C ARG A 269 -14.74 2.11 2.34
N MET A 270 -14.60 3.34 1.87
CA MET A 270 -14.15 3.66 0.52
C MET A 270 -12.74 3.13 0.26
N ARG A 271 -11.82 3.27 1.22
CA ARG A 271 -10.43 2.78 1.12
C ARG A 271 -10.34 1.27 1.25
N ALA A 272 -11.10 0.64 2.14
CA ALA A 272 -11.19 -0.81 2.25
C ALA A 272 -11.78 -1.44 0.98
N THR A 273 -12.86 -0.85 0.43
CA THR A 273 -13.42 -1.24 -0.88
C THR A 273 -12.39 -1.05 -1.98
N SER A 274 -11.78 0.12 -2.08
CA SER A 274 -10.70 0.38 -3.05
C SER A 274 -9.52 -0.58 -2.87
N SER A 275 -9.27 -1.09 -1.66
CA SER A 275 -8.20 -2.05 -1.36
C SER A 275 -8.54 -3.48 -1.77
N MET A 276 -9.80 -3.91 -1.65
CA MET A 276 -10.30 -5.09 -2.37
C MET A 276 -10.21 -4.93 -3.91
N LEU A 277 -9.93 -3.71 -4.39
CA LEU A 277 -9.86 -3.37 -5.81
C LEU A 277 -8.49 -2.82 -6.29
N LEU A 278 -7.45 -2.75 -5.43
CA LEU A 278 -6.31 -1.81 -5.55
C LEU A 278 -5.45 -1.97 -6.84
N PRO A 279 -4.82 -0.88 -7.35
CA PRO A 279 -4.02 -0.90 -8.58
C PRO A 279 -2.64 -1.57 -8.48
N GLN A 280 -2.07 -1.81 -9.67
CA GLN A 280 -0.80 -2.51 -9.88
C GLN A 280 0.41 -1.84 -9.20
N ILE A 281 0.42 -0.51 -9.06
CA ILE A 281 1.55 0.24 -8.45
C ILE A 281 1.77 -0.18 -6.98
N TRP A 282 0.70 -0.28 -6.19
CA TRP A 282 0.79 -0.71 -4.79
C TRP A 282 1.15 -2.21 -4.66
N LYS A 283 0.66 -3.03 -5.60
CA LYS A 283 0.99 -4.45 -5.70
C LYS A 283 2.50 -4.66 -5.96
N ASN A 284 3.09 -3.86 -6.85
CA ASN A 284 4.54 -3.88 -7.11
C ASN A 284 5.34 -3.39 -5.90
N TRP A 285 4.88 -2.32 -5.22
CA TRP A 285 5.56 -1.77 -4.04
C TRP A 285 5.65 -2.76 -2.86
N ARG A 286 4.58 -3.52 -2.56
CA ARG A 286 4.54 -4.43 -1.39
C ARG A 286 4.98 -5.87 -1.68
N ARG A 287 5.02 -6.32 -2.93
CA ARG A 287 5.45 -7.71 -3.24
C ARG A 287 6.97 -7.88 -3.38
N HIS A 288 7.72 -6.79 -3.50
CA HIS A 288 9.15 -6.81 -3.82
C HIS A 288 9.49 -7.63 -5.08
N ASP A 289 8.50 -7.81 -5.97
CA ASP A 289 8.56 -8.67 -7.15
C ASP A 289 7.71 -8.03 -8.26
N SER A 290 8.27 -8.01 -9.47
CA SER A 290 7.68 -7.41 -10.67
C SER A 290 7.63 -8.37 -11.87
N GLU A 291 7.61 -9.70 -11.67
CA GLU A 291 7.55 -10.70 -12.74
C GLU A 291 6.46 -10.46 -13.81
N SER A 292 5.36 -9.76 -13.48
CA SER A 292 4.23 -9.56 -14.40
C SER A 292 4.14 -8.22 -15.12
N LEU A 293 5.03 -7.24 -14.90
CA LEU A 293 5.00 -5.96 -15.64
C LEU A 293 6.40 -5.53 -16.11
N SER A 294 6.58 -5.50 -17.44
CA SER A 294 7.87 -5.12 -18.03
C SER A 294 8.16 -3.64 -17.76
N ALA A 295 9.27 -3.35 -17.05
CA ALA A 295 9.73 -1.97 -16.83
C ALA A 295 9.80 -1.14 -18.13
N ALA A 296 10.14 -1.79 -19.26
CA ALA A 296 10.19 -1.17 -20.58
C ALA A 296 8.85 -0.53 -21.02
N PHE A 297 7.70 -1.06 -20.58
CA PHE A 297 6.38 -0.47 -20.83
C PHE A 297 6.27 0.91 -20.18
N PHE A 298 6.54 1.02 -18.88
CA PHE A 298 6.49 2.32 -18.19
C PHE A 298 7.53 3.31 -18.72
N LEU A 299 8.73 2.85 -19.08
CA LEU A 299 9.70 3.76 -19.72
C LEU A 299 9.21 4.25 -21.10
N SER A 300 8.56 3.39 -21.89
CA SER A 300 7.96 3.79 -23.17
C SER A 300 6.84 4.80 -23.00
N TRP A 301 6.00 4.65 -21.98
CA TRP A 301 4.96 5.62 -21.61
C TRP A 301 5.51 6.95 -21.12
N ALA A 302 6.57 6.95 -20.30
CA ALA A 302 7.26 8.17 -19.92
C ALA A 302 7.84 8.91 -21.15
N MET A 303 8.36 8.19 -22.14
CA MET A 303 8.81 8.80 -23.40
C MET A 303 7.64 9.28 -24.28
N ALA A 304 6.51 8.56 -24.31
CA ALA A 304 5.32 8.92 -25.07
C ALA A 304 4.60 10.17 -24.53
N GLY A 305 4.69 10.40 -23.21
CA GLY A 305 4.14 11.60 -22.56
C GLY A 305 4.81 12.91 -23.03
N VAL A 306 6.07 12.89 -23.46
CA VAL A 306 6.78 14.09 -23.92
C VAL A 306 6.14 14.73 -25.15
N PRO A 307 5.98 14.05 -26.31
CA PRO A 307 5.31 14.66 -27.47
C PRO A 307 3.85 15.03 -27.19
N LEU A 308 3.14 14.30 -26.31
CA LEU A 308 1.79 14.66 -25.89
C LEU A 308 1.76 15.98 -25.10
N GLY A 309 2.66 16.13 -24.13
CA GLY A 309 2.82 17.36 -23.34
C GLY A 309 3.22 18.55 -24.19
N VAL A 310 4.23 18.36 -25.06
CA VAL A 310 4.65 19.38 -26.04
C VAL A 310 3.48 19.84 -26.89
N TYR A 311 2.70 18.92 -27.46
CA TYR A 311 1.53 19.23 -28.29
C TYR A 311 0.47 20.02 -27.50
N ASN A 312 0.04 19.51 -26.34
CA ASN A 312 -1.03 20.12 -25.54
C ASN A 312 -0.65 21.52 -24.99
N ILE A 313 0.63 21.73 -24.63
CA ILE A 313 1.15 23.02 -24.11
C ILE A 313 1.45 24.02 -25.25
N ALA A 314 1.85 23.55 -26.44
CA ALA A 314 2.11 24.42 -27.59
C ALA A 314 0.82 24.89 -28.27
N ASP A 315 -0.15 24.00 -28.46
CA ASP A 315 -1.47 24.30 -29.05
C ASP A 315 -2.47 24.87 -28.01
N ASN A 316 -2.03 25.10 -26.76
CA ASN A 316 -2.79 25.73 -25.68
C ASN A 316 -4.15 25.05 -25.42
N PHE A 317 -4.12 23.74 -25.22
CA PHE A 317 -5.29 22.95 -24.83
C PHE A 317 -5.75 23.30 -23.41
N ASN A 318 -6.93 22.84 -23.00
CA ASN A 318 -7.42 22.99 -21.62
C ASN A 318 -6.35 22.58 -20.58
N ILE A 319 -6.24 23.31 -19.48
CA ILE A 319 -5.18 23.14 -18.46
C ILE A 319 -5.05 21.68 -17.98
N ALA A 320 -6.17 20.97 -17.83
CA ALA A 320 -6.18 19.55 -17.47
C ALA A 320 -5.36 18.68 -18.46
N LEU A 321 -5.46 18.95 -19.77
CA LEU A 321 -4.73 18.24 -20.82
C LEU A 321 -3.26 18.70 -20.94
N GLN A 322 -2.92 19.90 -20.47
CA GLN A 322 -1.51 20.32 -20.35
C GLN A 322 -0.81 19.60 -19.19
N VAL A 323 -1.52 19.39 -18.07
CA VAL A 323 -0.97 18.77 -16.85
C VAL A 323 -0.99 17.24 -16.89
N GLN A 324 -2.00 16.62 -17.53
CA GLN A 324 -2.14 15.16 -17.63
C GLN A 324 -0.89 14.42 -18.16
N PRO A 325 -0.22 14.85 -19.25
CA PRO A 325 0.98 14.18 -19.75
C PRO A 325 2.15 14.26 -18.77
N ASN A 326 2.27 15.36 -18.05
CA ASN A 326 3.28 15.54 -17.00
C ASN A 326 3.06 14.59 -15.82
N ILE A 327 1.80 14.39 -15.41
CA ILE A 327 1.43 13.36 -14.42
C ILE A 327 1.74 11.96 -14.95
N LEU A 328 1.43 11.67 -16.22
CA LEU A 328 1.73 10.39 -16.86
C LEU A 328 3.23 10.08 -16.87
N ILE A 329 4.07 11.05 -17.25
CA ILE A 329 5.54 10.92 -17.22
C ILE A 329 6.02 10.61 -15.80
N PHE A 330 5.58 11.38 -14.81
CA PHE A 330 5.98 11.21 -13.41
C PHE A 330 5.60 9.83 -12.86
N LEU A 331 4.33 9.43 -12.98
CA LEU A 331 3.85 8.14 -12.48
C LEU A 331 4.50 6.95 -13.22
N SER A 332 4.78 7.10 -14.51
CA SER A 332 5.47 6.10 -15.30
C SER A 332 6.94 5.95 -14.88
N LEU A 333 7.67 7.05 -14.71
CA LEU A 333 9.06 7.00 -14.19
C LEU A 333 9.13 6.46 -12.76
N PHE A 334 8.17 6.83 -11.90
CA PHE A 334 8.08 6.31 -10.54
C PHE A 334 7.87 4.79 -10.54
N THR A 335 6.92 4.30 -11.34
CA THR A 335 6.64 2.85 -11.42
C THR A 335 7.76 2.08 -12.14
N TRP A 336 8.42 2.67 -13.13
CA TRP A 336 9.66 2.14 -13.72
C TRP A 336 10.77 1.99 -12.67
N SER A 337 10.95 2.99 -11.82
CA SER A 337 11.94 3.00 -10.74
C SER A 337 11.66 1.89 -9.73
N GLN A 338 10.39 1.68 -9.39
CA GLN A 338 9.96 0.54 -8.57
C GLN A 338 10.30 -0.80 -9.26
N CYS A 339 9.99 -0.97 -10.55
CA CYS A 339 10.37 -2.19 -11.27
C CYS A 339 11.90 -2.43 -11.30
N LYS A 340 12.72 -1.38 -11.38
CA LYS A 340 14.20 -1.51 -11.30
C LYS A 340 14.70 -1.78 -9.88
N TYR A 341 14.08 -1.18 -8.88
CA TYR A 341 14.43 -1.39 -7.47
C TYR A 341 14.09 -2.82 -7.02
N TYR A 342 12.86 -3.26 -7.28
CA TYR A 342 12.35 -4.57 -6.82
C TYR A 342 12.70 -5.72 -7.78
N GLY A 343 12.55 -5.56 -9.10
CA GLY A 343 12.77 -6.65 -10.06
C GLY A 343 14.24 -6.87 -10.43
N ASP A 344 14.99 -5.81 -10.68
CA ASP A 344 16.42 -5.88 -11.08
C ASP A 344 17.39 -5.77 -9.88
N ASN A 345 16.89 -5.75 -8.64
CA ASN A 345 17.67 -5.55 -7.41
C ASN A 345 18.59 -4.30 -7.42
N TRP A 346 18.16 -3.20 -8.03
CA TRP A 346 18.93 -1.95 -7.95
C TRP A 346 18.81 -1.35 -6.54
N SER A 347 19.89 -0.80 -5.99
CA SER A 347 19.81 -0.03 -4.73
C SER A 347 19.12 1.32 -4.94
N LEU A 348 18.50 1.89 -3.89
CA LEU A 348 17.89 3.23 -3.94
C LEU A 348 18.90 4.30 -4.40
N LYS A 349 20.16 4.17 -3.95
CA LYS A 349 21.29 5.03 -4.32
C LYS A 349 21.64 5.00 -5.81
N LYS A 350 21.14 4.01 -6.56
CA LYS A 350 21.23 3.92 -8.03
C LYS A 350 19.90 4.27 -8.70
N ALA A 351 18.80 3.71 -8.23
CA ALA A 351 17.48 3.88 -8.85
C ALA A 351 17.01 5.35 -8.83
N VAL A 352 17.11 6.03 -7.69
CA VAL A 352 16.61 7.41 -7.54
C VAL A 352 17.41 8.41 -8.40
N PRO A 353 18.75 8.45 -8.39
CA PRO A 353 19.50 9.37 -9.25
C PRO A 353 19.28 9.12 -10.75
N VAL A 354 19.15 7.87 -11.19
CA VAL A 354 18.87 7.55 -12.60
C VAL A 354 17.47 7.98 -12.99
N ALA A 355 16.46 7.77 -12.12
CA ALA A 355 15.10 8.25 -12.36
C ALA A 355 15.02 9.78 -12.47
N ILE A 356 15.72 10.50 -11.58
CA ILE A 356 15.83 11.96 -11.61
C ILE A 356 16.53 12.42 -12.89
N ALA A 357 17.63 11.76 -13.30
CA ALA A 357 18.34 12.08 -14.54
C ALA A 357 17.47 11.89 -15.79
N ILE A 358 16.72 10.78 -15.88
CA ILE A 358 15.77 10.54 -16.97
C ILE A 358 14.66 11.61 -16.94
N GLY A 359 14.07 11.90 -15.78
CA GLY A 359 13.04 12.92 -15.63
C GLY A 359 13.51 14.32 -16.05
N ALA A 360 14.74 14.70 -15.68
CA ALA A 360 15.35 15.96 -16.08
C ALA A 360 15.61 16.03 -17.60
N VAL A 361 16.04 14.93 -18.23
CA VAL A 361 16.20 14.86 -19.69
C VAL A 361 14.84 14.95 -20.41
N LEU A 362 13.81 14.23 -19.95
CA LEU A 362 12.49 14.26 -20.56
C LEU A 362 11.82 15.62 -20.42
N GLY A 363 11.79 16.20 -19.21
CA GLY A 363 11.23 17.53 -18.96
C GLY A 363 12.02 18.67 -19.62
N GLY A 364 13.35 18.57 -19.67
CA GLY A 364 14.19 19.51 -20.41
C GLY A 364 13.94 19.45 -21.92
N THR A 365 13.70 18.23 -22.46
CA THR A 365 13.34 18.02 -23.86
C THR A 365 11.95 18.57 -24.17
N GLU A 366 10.95 18.29 -23.32
CA GLU A 366 9.59 18.85 -23.42
C GLU A 366 9.64 20.39 -23.43
N ALA A 367 10.28 21.00 -22.44
CA ALA A 367 10.39 22.46 -22.34
C ALA A 367 11.08 23.07 -23.58
N GLY A 368 12.21 22.50 -24.01
CA GLY A 368 12.94 22.93 -25.20
C GLY A 368 12.08 22.85 -26.48
N LEU A 369 11.36 21.74 -26.66
CA LEU A 369 10.44 21.55 -27.79
C LEU A 369 9.24 22.50 -27.72
N VAL A 370 8.65 22.75 -26.55
CA VAL A 370 7.57 23.75 -26.37
C VAL A 370 8.03 25.14 -26.81
N PHE A 371 9.23 25.57 -26.42
CA PHE A 371 9.78 26.85 -26.87
C PHE A 371 10.05 26.86 -28.39
N ALA A 372 10.60 25.78 -28.94
CA ALA A 372 10.85 25.64 -30.38
C ALA A 372 9.55 25.69 -31.20
N LEU A 373 8.51 24.96 -30.79
CA LEU A 373 7.20 24.97 -31.43
C LEU A 373 6.53 26.34 -31.34
N ARG A 374 6.61 27.03 -30.20
CA ARG A 374 6.10 28.40 -30.07
C ARG A 374 6.81 29.39 -31.01
N VAL A 375 8.09 29.18 -31.30
CA VAL A 375 8.82 29.97 -32.32
C VAL A 375 8.39 29.58 -33.74
N ALA A 376 8.19 28.29 -34.02
CA ALA A 376 7.68 27.82 -35.32
C ALA A 376 6.28 28.38 -35.63
N TYR A 377 5.36 28.34 -34.64
CA TYR A 377 4.03 28.94 -34.75
C TYR A 377 4.07 30.44 -35.07
N LYS A 378 4.96 31.20 -34.44
CA LYS A 378 5.17 32.63 -34.75
C LYS A 378 5.68 32.87 -36.18
N ARG A 379 6.28 31.87 -36.83
CA ARG A 379 6.71 31.91 -38.23
C ARG A 379 5.63 31.37 -39.21
N GLY A 380 4.47 30.95 -38.70
CA GLY A 380 3.38 30.37 -39.49
C GLY A 380 3.47 28.84 -39.67
N GLU A 381 4.51 28.20 -39.15
CA GLU A 381 4.79 26.78 -39.36
C GLU A 381 4.00 25.90 -38.38
N ARG A 382 3.00 25.16 -38.90
CA ARG A 382 2.14 24.27 -38.08
C ARG A 382 2.55 22.79 -38.09
N TRP A 383 3.32 22.36 -39.09
CA TRP A 383 3.73 20.96 -39.22
C TRP A 383 4.46 20.37 -37.99
N PRO A 384 5.24 21.13 -37.17
CA PRO A 384 5.90 20.57 -36.01
C PRO A 384 4.90 20.13 -34.91
N SER A 385 3.78 20.85 -34.77
CA SER A 385 2.71 20.46 -33.85
C SER A 385 2.01 19.17 -34.32
N THR A 386 1.71 19.07 -35.62
CA THR A 386 1.17 17.85 -36.23
C THR A 386 2.11 16.65 -36.07
N LEU A 387 3.43 16.85 -36.15
CA LEU A 387 4.41 15.80 -35.90
C LEU A 387 4.36 15.32 -34.43
N MET A 388 4.25 16.22 -33.45
CA MET A 388 4.12 15.84 -32.03
C MET A 388 2.82 15.07 -31.76
N ALA A 389 1.70 15.50 -32.37
CA ALA A 389 0.43 14.79 -32.30
C ALA A 389 0.53 13.34 -32.83
N ILE A 390 1.12 13.15 -34.02
CA ILE A 390 1.31 11.83 -34.63
C ILE A 390 2.27 10.97 -33.79
N LEU A 391 3.39 11.55 -33.35
CA LEU A 391 4.39 10.83 -32.56
C LEU A 391 3.81 10.36 -31.21
N SER A 392 2.99 11.19 -30.56
CA SER A 392 2.25 10.82 -29.35
C SER A 392 1.32 9.62 -29.59
N ALA A 393 0.43 9.70 -30.59
CA ALA A 393 -0.52 8.63 -30.88
C ALA A 393 0.18 7.30 -31.22
N VAL A 394 1.28 7.34 -31.98
CA VAL A 394 2.04 6.13 -32.33
C VAL A 394 2.74 5.52 -31.11
N LEU A 395 3.33 6.32 -30.24
CA LEU A 395 4.09 5.83 -29.08
C LEU A 395 3.18 5.28 -27.97
N LEU A 396 2.03 5.90 -27.71
CA LEU A 396 1.04 5.41 -26.75
C LEU A 396 0.46 4.06 -27.21
N ALA A 397 -0.05 4.01 -28.44
CA ALA A 397 -0.56 2.81 -29.08
C ALA A 397 0.47 1.66 -29.11
N ALA A 398 1.74 1.95 -29.39
CA ALA A 398 2.81 0.94 -29.37
C ALA A 398 3.04 0.34 -27.97
N GLY A 399 2.88 1.14 -26.91
CA GLY A 399 2.91 0.66 -25.53
C GLY A 399 1.80 -0.35 -25.25
N VAL A 400 0.56 -0.01 -25.63
CA VAL A 400 -0.62 -0.87 -25.39
C VAL A 400 -0.62 -2.12 -26.28
N LEU A 401 -0.17 -2.02 -27.54
CA LEU A 401 -0.11 -3.15 -28.48
C LEU A 401 0.75 -4.32 -27.98
N ARG A 402 1.74 -4.05 -27.12
CA ARG A 402 2.52 -5.11 -26.47
C ARG A 402 1.66 -6.06 -25.63
N HIS A 403 0.65 -5.55 -24.92
CA HIS A 403 -0.25 -6.38 -24.13
C HIS A 403 -1.12 -7.30 -24.99
N TYR A 404 -1.52 -6.86 -26.18
CA TYR A 404 -2.19 -7.74 -27.16
C TYR A 404 -1.29 -8.92 -27.55
N VAL A 405 -0.03 -8.64 -27.89
CA VAL A 405 0.95 -9.68 -28.28
C VAL A 405 1.16 -10.67 -27.14
N ASP A 406 1.33 -10.19 -25.90
CA ASP A 406 1.53 -11.04 -24.72
C ASP A 406 0.30 -11.92 -24.43
N MET A 407 -0.92 -11.39 -24.55
CA MET A 407 -2.17 -12.16 -24.40
C MET A 407 -2.36 -13.22 -25.49
N PHE A 408 -2.10 -12.88 -26.76
CA PHE A 408 -2.19 -13.86 -27.85
C PHE A 408 -1.11 -14.96 -27.76
N ARG A 409 0.11 -14.61 -27.32
CA ARG A 409 1.21 -15.56 -27.12
C ARG A 409 0.98 -16.50 -25.94
N THR A 410 0.52 -15.97 -24.81
CA THR A 410 0.25 -16.76 -23.59
C THR A 410 -1.11 -17.47 -23.61
N ARG A 411 -1.99 -17.14 -24.57
CA ARG A 411 -3.37 -17.66 -24.68
C ARG A 411 -4.18 -17.47 -23.38
N SER A 412 -3.88 -16.41 -22.64
CA SER A 412 -4.47 -16.10 -21.33
C SER A 412 -4.72 -14.59 -21.20
N ASP A 413 -5.20 -14.16 -20.03
CA ASP A 413 -5.40 -12.75 -19.71
C ASP A 413 -4.10 -11.98 -19.38
N ALA A 414 -2.93 -12.64 -19.54
CA ALA A 414 -1.57 -12.13 -19.33
C ALA A 414 -1.34 -11.37 -18.00
N GLY A 415 -2.16 -11.63 -16.99
CA GLY A 415 -2.12 -10.91 -15.71
C GLY A 415 -2.59 -9.45 -15.78
N LEU A 416 -3.13 -8.98 -16.91
CA LEU A 416 -3.54 -7.58 -17.09
C LEU A 416 -4.72 -7.20 -16.18
N SER A 417 -4.59 -6.07 -15.48
CA SER A 417 -5.64 -5.57 -14.61
C SER A 417 -6.75 -4.88 -15.43
N LEU A 418 -7.93 -5.49 -15.47
CA LEU A 418 -9.14 -4.89 -16.08
C LEU A 418 -9.47 -3.51 -15.50
N LYS A 419 -9.12 -3.25 -14.24
CA LYS A 419 -9.36 -1.95 -13.58
C LYS A 419 -8.34 -0.89 -13.98
N PHE A 420 -7.11 -1.31 -14.28
CA PHE A 420 -6.11 -0.43 -14.88
C PHE A 420 -6.54 -0.04 -16.30
N ALA A 421 -6.93 -1.02 -17.13
CA ALA A 421 -7.46 -0.77 -18.47
C ALA A 421 -8.71 0.14 -18.45
N LEU A 422 -9.62 -0.05 -17.50
CA LEU A 422 -10.80 0.80 -17.34
C LEU A 422 -10.46 2.22 -16.87
N LEU A 423 -9.46 2.37 -15.98
CA LEU A 423 -8.99 3.67 -15.52
C LEU A 423 -8.39 4.47 -16.70
N ASP A 424 -7.55 3.83 -17.50
CA ASP A 424 -6.91 4.46 -18.67
C ASP A 424 -7.96 4.88 -19.72
N ALA A 425 -8.84 3.94 -20.11
CA ALA A 425 -9.96 4.24 -21.02
C ALA A 425 -10.89 5.35 -20.49
N SER A 426 -11.06 5.48 -19.17
CA SER A 426 -11.83 6.59 -18.57
C SER A 426 -11.08 7.93 -18.66
N GLY A 427 -9.75 7.90 -18.60
CA GLY A 427 -8.88 9.04 -18.88
C GLY A 427 -9.02 9.50 -20.33
N ASP A 428 -9.05 8.59 -21.29
CA ASP A 428 -9.29 8.92 -22.70
C ASP A 428 -10.66 9.56 -22.92
N VAL A 429 -11.74 9.00 -22.34
CA VAL A 429 -13.09 9.57 -22.41
C VAL A 429 -13.12 10.99 -21.83
N ALA A 430 -12.51 11.21 -20.66
CA ALA A 430 -12.40 12.55 -20.07
C ALA A 430 -11.60 13.51 -20.97
N SER A 431 -10.59 13.01 -21.66
CA SER A 431 -9.75 13.79 -22.57
C SER A 431 -10.48 14.18 -23.86
N ILE A 432 -11.20 13.23 -24.47
CA ILE A 432 -12.09 13.46 -25.61
C ILE A 432 -13.15 14.52 -25.26
N LEU A 433 -13.83 14.37 -24.11
CA LEU A 433 -14.81 15.35 -23.64
C LEU A 433 -14.18 16.74 -23.46
N SER A 434 -12.99 16.81 -22.86
CA SER A 434 -12.26 18.07 -22.70
C SER A 434 -11.94 18.74 -24.05
N VAL A 435 -11.53 17.97 -25.08
CA VAL A 435 -11.30 18.51 -26.43
C VAL A 435 -12.61 18.95 -27.11
N ILE A 436 -13.72 18.24 -26.92
CA ILE A 436 -15.04 18.61 -27.46
C ILE A 436 -15.54 19.93 -26.87
N PHE A 437 -15.36 20.14 -25.56
CA PHE A 437 -15.80 21.36 -24.87
C PHE A 437 -14.78 22.50 -24.89
N GLN A 438 -13.65 22.35 -25.60
CA GLN A 438 -12.67 23.43 -25.78
C GLN A 438 -13.20 24.48 -26.80
N PRO A 439 -12.92 25.79 -26.61
CA PRO A 439 -13.43 26.85 -27.52
C PRO A 439 -13.06 26.68 -29.00
N SER A 440 -11.95 25.99 -29.29
CA SER A 440 -11.58 25.55 -30.63
C SER A 440 -11.25 24.04 -30.59
N PRO A 441 -12.19 23.15 -30.97
CA PRO A 441 -11.98 21.71 -30.92
C PRO A 441 -10.94 21.28 -31.95
N SER A 442 -9.95 20.48 -31.51
CA SER A 442 -8.88 19.98 -32.39
C SER A 442 -9.18 18.55 -32.87
N ILE A 443 -9.28 18.38 -34.19
CA ILE A 443 -9.44 17.06 -34.82
C ILE A 443 -8.25 16.16 -34.47
N LEU A 444 -7.02 16.69 -34.47
CA LEU A 444 -5.83 15.93 -34.08
C LEU A 444 -5.89 15.51 -32.60
N GLY A 445 -6.39 16.36 -31.71
CA GLY A 445 -6.65 15.98 -30.32
C GLY A 445 -7.65 14.82 -30.18
N LEU A 446 -8.77 14.90 -30.92
CA LEU A 446 -9.76 13.81 -30.96
C LEU A 446 -9.19 12.51 -31.53
N VAL A 447 -8.29 12.58 -32.51
CA VAL A 447 -7.63 11.40 -33.10
C VAL A 447 -6.67 10.74 -32.11
N ILE A 448 -5.87 11.49 -31.34
CA ILE A 448 -4.96 10.93 -30.33
C ILE A 448 -5.77 10.15 -29.28
N TYR A 449 -6.64 10.85 -28.53
CA TYR A 449 -7.38 10.23 -27.42
C TYR A 449 -8.43 9.22 -27.89
N GLY A 450 -9.02 9.41 -29.07
CA GLY A 450 -9.95 8.46 -29.68
C GLY A 450 -9.27 7.15 -30.10
N THR A 451 -8.01 7.21 -30.56
CA THR A 451 -7.25 6.01 -30.93
C THR A 451 -6.89 5.19 -29.69
N GLU A 452 -6.38 5.83 -28.63
CA GLU A 452 -6.11 5.16 -27.35
C GLU A 452 -7.36 4.51 -26.77
N PHE A 453 -8.49 5.24 -26.72
CA PHE A 453 -9.76 4.70 -26.22
C PHE A 453 -10.20 3.42 -26.96
N VAL A 454 -10.08 3.41 -28.29
CA VAL A 454 -10.45 2.25 -29.12
C VAL A 454 -9.51 1.06 -28.89
N ILE A 455 -8.21 1.31 -28.74
CA ILE A 455 -7.23 0.27 -28.43
C ILE A 455 -7.46 -0.30 -27.03
N TRP A 456 -7.75 0.53 -26.02
CA TRP A 456 -8.10 0.06 -24.69
C TRP A 456 -9.41 -0.74 -24.65
N LEU A 457 -10.43 -0.29 -25.36
CA LEU A 457 -11.70 -1.00 -25.47
C LEU A 457 -11.52 -2.38 -26.13
N GLY A 458 -10.74 -2.46 -27.20
CA GLY A 458 -10.38 -3.72 -27.85
C GLY A 458 -9.62 -4.67 -26.92
N LEU A 459 -8.65 -4.17 -26.17
CA LEU A 459 -7.88 -4.95 -25.20
C LEU A 459 -8.77 -5.49 -24.08
N MET A 460 -9.68 -4.67 -23.56
CA MET A 460 -10.68 -5.08 -22.57
C MET A 460 -11.61 -6.19 -23.07
N ILE A 461 -12.06 -6.14 -24.33
CA ILE A 461 -12.90 -7.19 -24.94
C ILE A 461 -12.15 -8.52 -24.97
N ILE A 462 -10.90 -8.53 -25.44
CA ILE A 462 -10.07 -9.75 -25.49
C ILE A 462 -9.76 -10.26 -24.07
N LEU A 463 -9.55 -9.36 -23.11
CA LEU A 463 -9.31 -9.70 -21.71
C LEU A 463 -10.51 -10.41 -21.07
N LEU A 464 -11.72 -9.89 -21.32
CA LEU A 464 -12.96 -10.50 -20.88
C LEU A 464 -13.22 -11.84 -21.58
N TYR A 465 -12.89 -11.96 -22.87
CA TYR A 465 -12.96 -13.23 -23.60
C TYR A 465 -12.10 -14.32 -22.97
N PHE A 466 -10.80 -14.08 -22.72
CA PHE A 466 -9.92 -15.08 -22.12
C PHE A 466 -10.38 -15.47 -20.70
N ARG A 467 -10.81 -14.50 -19.89
CA ARG A 467 -11.36 -14.77 -18.54
C ARG A 467 -12.65 -15.58 -18.58
N ALA A 468 -13.54 -15.31 -19.54
CA ALA A 468 -14.75 -16.10 -19.73
C ALA A 468 -14.43 -17.54 -20.18
N ALA A 469 -13.48 -17.71 -21.11
CA ALA A 469 -13.04 -19.02 -21.58
C ALA A 469 -12.40 -19.87 -20.45
N GLN A 470 -11.53 -19.28 -19.63
CA GLN A 470 -10.96 -19.93 -18.45
C GLN A 470 -12.04 -20.33 -17.43
N ARG A 471 -13.01 -19.44 -17.14
CA ARG A 471 -14.13 -19.74 -16.23
C ARG A 471 -15.04 -20.86 -16.74
N ARG A 472 -15.22 -21.00 -18.06
CA ARG A 472 -15.96 -22.14 -18.65
C ARG A 472 -15.20 -23.44 -18.41
N LYS A 473 -13.93 -23.54 -18.84
CA LYS A 473 -13.08 -24.72 -18.58
C LYS A 473 -13.05 -25.14 -17.10
N ALA A 474 -12.97 -24.18 -16.18
CA ALA A 474 -12.95 -24.45 -14.74
C ALA A 474 -14.32 -24.91 -14.17
N ARG A 475 -15.44 -24.63 -14.86
CA ARG A 475 -16.76 -25.19 -14.52
C ARG A 475 -16.95 -26.58 -15.11
N ASP A 476 -16.49 -26.79 -16.33
CA ASP A 476 -16.58 -28.09 -17.03
C ASP A 476 -15.76 -29.16 -16.26
N ILE A 477 -14.52 -28.84 -15.85
CA ILE A 477 -13.67 -29.70 -14.99
C ILE A 477 -14.33 -30.00 -13.62
N ARG A 478 -15.19 -29.12 -13.11
CA ARG A 478 -15.93 -29.35 -11.86
C ARG A 478 -17.21 -30.16 -12.07
N ALA A 479 -17.72 -30.25 -13.30
CA ALA A 479 -18.87 -31.08 -13.65
C ALA A 479 -18.46 -32.53 -13.94
N ASP A 480 -17.27 -32.73 -14.52
CA ASP A 480 -16.67 -34.05 -14.79
C ASP A 480 -15.89 -34.64 -13.58
N GLY A 481 -15.84 -33.94 -12.44
CA GLY A 481 -15.29 -34.47 -11.20
C GLY A 481 -16.15 -35.60 -10.64
N PRO A 482 -15.57 -36.65 -10.02
CA PRO A 482 -16.33 -37.82 -9.59
C PRO A 482 -17.42 -37.42 -8.60
N SER A 483 -18.67 -37.76 -8.94
CA SER A 483 -19.80 -37.65 -8.03
C SER A 483 -19.68 -38.76 -6.98
N ASP A 484 -19.13 -38.44 -5.81
CA ASP A 484 -19.17 -39.33 -4.65
C ASP A 484 -20.63 -39.60 -4.28
N GLY A 485 -21.10 -40.77 -4.68
CA GLY A 485 -22.47 -41.22 -4.48
C GLY A 485 -22.72 -41.54 -3.02
N VAL A 486 -23.26 -40.58 -2.27
CA VAL A 486 -23.86 -40.86 -0.96
C VAL A 486 -25.24 -41.51 -1.19
N SER A 487 -25.21 -42.83 -1.32
CA SER A 487 -26.39 -43.69 -1.22
C SER A 487 -26.37 -44.41 0.12
N SER A 488 -27.47 -44.29 0.88
CA SER A 488 -27.73 -44.78 2.26
C SER A 488 -27.36 -43.79 3.36
#